data_AF-A0A960PSU4-F1
#
_entry.id   AF-A0A960PSU4-F1
#
_cell.length_a   1.000
_cell.length_b   1.000
_cell.length_c   1.000
_cell.angle_alpha   90.00
_cell.angle_beta   90.00
_cell.angle_gamma   90.00
#
_symmetry.space_group_name_H-M   'P 1'
#
loop_
_entity.id
_entity.type
_entity.pdbx_description
1 polymer ?
#
loop_
_entity_poly.entity_id
_entity_poly.type
_entity_poly.pdbx_seq_one_letter_code
_entity_poly.pdbx_strand_id
1 'polypeptide(L)'
;RVGGTRVTLDTVVDAFNEGLSAEEIAQQLPVLALADVYAVVAYYLRHRETLDVYLVERETAARQLQSRIERELPSSALRARLLARRS
;
A
#
# COMPACT_ATOMS: atom_id res chain seq x y z
N ARG A 1 9.61 4.10 1.35
CA ARG A 1 9.07 4.86 0.19
C ARG A 1 9.99 4.57 -0.99
N VAL A 2 9.44 4.38 -2.20
CA VAL A 2 10.21 3.93 -3.37
C VAL A 2 10.56 5.13 -4.24
N GLY A 3 11.83 5.28 -4.64
CA GLY A 3 12.27 6.33 -5.59
C GLY A 3 11.93 7.77 -5.16
N GLY A 4 11.83 8.06 -3.86
CA GLY A 4 11.39 9.38 -3.35
C GLY A 4 9.88 9.66 -3.49
N THR A 5 9.10 8.71 -4.02
CA THR A 5 7.64 8.85 -4.17
C THR A 5 6.90 8.55 -2.88
N ARG A 6 5.58 8.84 -2.85
CA ARG A 6 4.72 8.42 -1.75
C ARG A 6 4.39 6.91 -1.76
N VAL A 7 4.75 6.19 -2.81
CA VAL A 7 4.49 4.74 -2.89
C VAL A 7 5.37 4.00 -1.88
N THR A 8 4.78 3.03 -1.19
CA THR A 8 5.50 2.21 -0.20
C THR A 8 6.08 0.96 -0.84
N LEU A 9 7.05 0.35 -0.17
CA LEU A 9 7.63 -0.90 -0.64
C LEU A 9 6.56 -2.01 -0.69
N ASP A 10 5.72 -2.04 0.34
CA ASP A 10 4.63 -2.99 0.54
C ASP A 10 3.66 -2.94 -0.65
N THR A 11 3.28 -1.75 -1.12
CA THR A 11 2.42 -1.59 -2.31
C THR A 11 2.98 -2.28 -3.56
N VAL A 12 4.30 -2.22 -3.77
CA VAL A 12 4.96 -2.88 -4.90
C VAL A 12 5.04 -4.39 -4.68
N VAL A 13 5.33 -4.81 -3.44
CA VAL A 13 5.42 -6.23 -3.07
C VAL A 13 4.07 -6.93 -3.14
N ASP A 14 2.99 -6.28 -2.69
CA ASP A 14 1.63 -6.80 -2.75
C ASP A 14 1.23 -7.04 -4.21
N ALA A 15 1.43 -6.04 -5.07
CA ALA A 15 1.15 -6.14 -6.50
C ALA A 15 1.94 -7.27 -7.18
N PHE A 16 3.21 -7.46 -6.80
CA PHE A 16 4.02 -8.58 -7.29
C PHE A 16 3.51 -9.94 -6.78
N ASN A 17 3.10 -10.02 -5.51
CA ASN A 17 2.51 -11.23 -4.93
C ASN A 17 1.14 -11.57 -5.54
N GLU A 18 0.41 -10.59 -6.08
CA GLU A 18 -0.81 -10.77 -6.89
C GLU A 18 -0.52 -11.32 -8.30
N GLY A 19 0.75 -11.49 -8.66
CA GLY A 19 1.19 -12.10 -9.92
C GLY A 19 1.53 -11.09 -11.02
N LEU A 20 1.52 -9.79 -10.73
CA LEU A 20 1.91 -8.76 -11.69
C LEU A 20 3.43 -8.77 -11.91
N SER A 21 3.84 -8.61 -13.16
CA SER A 21 5.22 -8.33 -13.53
C SER A 21 5.65 -6.92 -13.09
N ALA A 22 6.95 -6.68 -13.01
CA ALA A 22 7.48 -5.35 -12.66
C ALA A 22 7.04 -4.27 -13.67
N GLU A 23 6.89 -4.65 -14.94
CA GLU A 23 6.42 -3.81 -16.02
C GLU A 23 4.94 -3.43 -15.85
N GLU A 24 4.08 -4.39 -15.51
CA GLU A 24 2.66 -4.12 -15.22
C GLU A 24 2.52 -3.24 -13.97
N ILE A 25 3.32 -3.49 -12.93
CA ILE A 25 3.34 -2.65 -11.73
C ILE A 25 3.77 -1.22 -12.05
N ALA A 26 4.82 -1.03 -12.86
CA ALA A 26 5.26 0.29 -13.28
C ALA A 26 4.22 1.01 -14.15
N GLN A 27 3.46 0.29 -14.98
CA GLN A 27 2.35 0.84 -15.75
C GLN A 27 1.20 1.31 -14.83
N GLN A 28 0.87 0.56 -13.79
CA GLN A 28 -0.15 0.92 -12.81
C GLN A 28 0.29 2.04 -11.85
N LEU A 29 1.60 2.14 -11.61
CA LEU A 29 2.22 3.13 -10.73
C LEU A 29 3.20 4.02 -11.52
N PRO A 30 2.70 4.87 -12.44
CA PRO A 30 3.54 5.62 -13.39
C PRO A 30 4.44 6.68 -12.72
N VAL A 31 4.26 6.92 -11.42
CA VAL A 31 5.16 7.76 -10.61
C VAL A 31 6.47 7.05 -10.27
N LEU A 32 6.53 5.72 -10.41
CA LEU A 32 7.72 4.91 -10.17
C LEU A 32 8.50 4.72 -11.47
N ALA A 33 9.82 4.85 -11.39
CA ALA A 33 10.67 4.38 -12.47
C ALA A 33 10.66 2.84 -12.48
N LEU A 34 10.63 2.24 -13.67
CA LEU A 34 10.67 0.78 -13.82
C LEU A 34 11.89 0.16 -13.11
N ALA A 35 13.04 0.83 -13.15
CA ALA A 35 14.24 0.39 -12.44
C ALA A 35 14.05 0.29 -10.91
N ASP A 36 13.29 1.23 -10.31
CA ASP A 36 12.99 1.19 -8.89
C ASP A 36 12.05 0.03 -8.54
N VAL A 37 11.09 -0.28 -9.42
CA VAL A 37 10.19 -1.43 -9.25
C VAL A 37 10.99 -2.73 -9.26
N TYR A 38 11.88 -2.92 -10.23
CA TYR A 38 12.77 -4.09 -10.24
C TYR A 38 13.67 -4.16 -9.00
N ALA A 39 14.23 -3.04 -8.56
CA ALA A 39 15.08 -3.01 -7.37
C ALA A 39 14.31 -3.48 -6.12
N VAL A 40 13.05 -3.05 -5.97
CA VAL A 40 12.17 -3.49 -4.88
C VAL A 40 11.85 -4.98 -4.98
N VAL A 41 11.45 -5.46 -6.15
CA VAL A 41 11.12 -6.89 -6.36
C VAL A 41 12.35 -7.76 -6.08
N ALA A 42 13.52 -7.38 -6.58
CA ALA A 42 14.77 -8.10 -6.34
C ALA A 42 15.16 -8.11 -4.85
N TYR A 43 14.98 -6.97 -4.17
CA TYR A 43 15.22 -6.89 -2.72
C TYR A 43 14.27 -7.78 -1.93
N TYR A 44 12.98 -7.77 -2.28
CA TYR A 44 11.96 -8.58 -1.64
C TYR A 44 12.25 -10.08 -1.80
N LEU A 45 12.49 -10.54 -3.03
CA LEU A 45 12.80 -11.94 -3.31
C LEU A 45 14.03 -12.45 -2.55
N ARG A 46 15.03 -11.58 -2.34
CA ARG A 46 16.25 -11.92 -1.59
C ARG A 46 16.02 -12.07 -0.07
N HIS A 47 15.02 -11.39 0.47
CA HIS A 47 14.76 -11.32 1.93
C HIS A 47 13.35 -11.80 2.29
N ARG A 48 12.74 -12.62 1.43
CA ARG A 48 11.32 -12.97 1.49
C ARG A 48 10.89 -13.51 2.84
N GLU A 49 11.64 -14.46 3.40
CA GLU A 49 11.31 -15.08 4.69
C GLU A 49 11.18 -14.07 5.83
N THR A 50 12.02 -13.02 5.83
CA THR A 50 11.99 -11.98 6.87
C THR A 50 10.89 -10.95 6.59
N LEU A 51 10.69 -10.59 5.33
CA LEU A 51 9.74 -9.55 4.94
C LEU A 51 8.29 -10.04 4.98
N ASP A 52 8.02 -11.30 4.65
CA ASP A 52 6.67 -11.86 4.67
C ASP A 52 6.05 -11.77 6.07
N VAL A 53 6.84 -12.08 7.12
CA VAL A 53 6.39 -11.95 8.52
C VAL A 53 6.02 -10.49 8.84
N TYR A 54 6.90 -9.56 8.51
CA TYR A 54 6.67 -8.14 8.75
C TYR A 54 5.44 -7.60 7.97
N LEU A 55 5.27 -8.00 6.72
CA LEU A 55 4.15 -7.57 5.86
C LEU A 55 2.81 -8.05 6.42
N VAL A 56 2.72 -9.30 6.88
CA VAL A 56 1.50 -9.87 7.50
C VAL A 56 1.13 -9.14 8.79
N GLU A 57 2.12 -8.87 9.66
CA GLU A 57 1.90 -8.12 10.89
C GLU A 57 1.40 -6.70 10.60
N ARG A 58 2.02 -6.03 9.62
CA ARG A 58 1.65 -4.67 9.23
C ARG A 58 0.24 -4.61 8.63
N GLU A 59 -0.11 -5.54 7.75
CA GLU A 59 -1.45 -5.62 7.16
C GLU A 59 -2.53 -5.84 8.25
N THR A 60 -2.22 -6.69 9.22
CA THR A 60 -3.11 -6.96 10.35
C THR A 60 -3.32 -5.71 11.21
N ALA A 61 -2.24 -5.00 11.54
CA ALA A 61 -2.32 -3.75 12.28
C ALA A 61 -3.10 -2.67 11.53
N ALA A 62 -2.91 -2.55 10.21
CA ALA A 62 -3.65 -1.62 9.36
C ALA A 62 -5.15 -1.93 9.36
N ARG A 63 -5.53 -3.21 9.20
CA ARG A 63 -6.94 -3.65 9.26
C ARG A 63 -7.58 -3.39 10.61
N GLN A 64 -6.86 -3.61 11.71
CA GLN A 64 -7.34 -3.31 13.06
C GLN A 64 -7.57 -1.81 13.26
N LEU A 65 -6.63 -0.97 12.83
CA LEU A 65 -6.75 0.48 12.90
C LEU A 65 -7.93 0.98 12.06
N GLN A 66 -8.09 0.47 10.84
CA GLN A 66 -9.22 0.80 9.97
C GLN A 66 -10.56 0.43 10.65
N SER A 67 -10.66 -0.79 11.18
CA SER A 67 -11.87 -1.25 11.88
C SER A 67 -12.21 -0.38 13.09
N ARG A 68 -11.20 0.09 13.83
CA ARG A 68 -11.41 1.03 14.95
C ARG A 68 -11.92 2.39 14.47
N ILE A 69 -11.28 2.96 13.43
CA ILE A 69 -11.71 4.24 12.86
C ILE A 69 -13.15 4.15 12.35
N GLU A 70 -13.51 3.07 11.66
CA GLU A 70 -14.88 2.88 11.13
C GLU A 70 -15.93 2.75 12.25
N ARG A 71 -15.57 2.13 13.39
CA ARG A 71 -16.44 2.05 14.57
C ARG A 71 -16.58 3.40 15.28
N GLU A 72 -15.49 4.12 15.46
CA GLU A 72 -15.45 5.39 16.21
C GLU A 72 -15.95 6.59 15.38
N LEU A 73 -15.77 6.53 14.06
CA LEU A 73 -16.13 7.57 13.09
C LEU A 73 -16.72 6.91 11.84
N PRO A 74 -18.00 6.49 11.86
CA PRO A 74 -18.63 5.91 10.70
C PRO A 74 -18.53 6.89 9.53
N SER A 75 -18.11 6.40 8.37
CA SER A 75 -17.83 7.22 7.17
C SER A 75 -19.04 8.07 6.74
N SER A 76 -20.26 7.65 7.09
CA SER A 76 -21.50 8.43 6.96
C SER A 76 -21.47 9.75 7.73
N ALA A 77 -20.94 9.76 8.97
CA ALA A 77 -20.81 10.95 9.80
C ALA A 77 -19.77 11.92 9.23
N LEU A 78 -18.63 11.41 8.73
CA LEU A 78 -17.62 12.24 8.07
C LEU A 78 -18.15 12.86 6.77
N ARG A 79 -18.88 12.08 5.96
CA ARG A 79 -19.51 12.53 4.72
C ARG A 79 -20.59 13.57 4.97
N ALA A 80 -21.43 13.38 5.99
CA ALA A 80 -22.41 14.37 6.42
C ALA A 80 -21.74 15.67 6.86
N ARG A 81 -20.62 15.60 7.61
CA ARG A 81 -19.87 16.77 8.06
C ARG A 81 -19.20 17.55 6.92
N LEU A 82 -18.73 16.85 5.89
CA LEU A 82 -18.14 17.47 4.70
C LEU A 82 -19.20 18.15 3.82
N LEU A 83 -20.39 17.55 3.70
CA LEU A 83 -21.52 18.14 2.98
C LEU A 83 -22.05 19.39 3.70
N ALA A 84 -22.15 19.36 5.03
CA ALA A 84 -22.58 20.50 5.84
C ALA A 84 -21.61 21.70 5.82
N ARG A 85 -20.36 21.52 5.37
CA ARG A 85 -19.36 22.59 5.22
C ARG A 85 -19.35 23.23 3.83
N ARG A 86 -20.16 22.71 2.90
CA ARG A 86 -20.22 23.16 1.50
C ARG A 86 -21.47 23.99 1.19
N SER A 87 -22.29 24.27 2.21
CA SER A 87 -23.45 25.18 2.19
C SER A 87 -23.11 26.52 2.83
#